data_AF-A0AAW7CRF3-F1
#
_entry.id   AF-A0AAW7CRF3-F1
#
_cell.length_a   1.000
_cell.length_b   1.000
_cell.length_c   1.000
_cell.angle_alpha   90.00
_cell.angle_beta   90.00
_cell.angle_gamma   90.00
#
_symmetry.space_group_name_H-M   'P 1'
#
loop_
_entity.id
_entity.type
_entity.pdbx_description
1 polymer ?
#
loop_
_entity_poly.entity_id
_entity_poly.type
_entity_poly.pdbx_seq_one_letter_code
_entity_poly.pdbx_strand_id
1 'polypeptide(L)'
;MTKNEIYIDMMYWVLPQLRNIQSRGMIAKAKDKSCYYELQLIHNLPKKILNQNIDESDISFLNFQAKTYTEKCSSKISILYDENVKYIKMLFDLVPNELRHQLRWDGPVI
;
A
#
# COMPACT_ATOMS: atom_id res chain seq x y z
N MET A 1 -7.69 -9.09 -10.64
CA MET A 1 -8.15 -8.90 -9.25
C MET A 1 -9.00 -7.65 -9.19
N THR A 2 -10.05 -7.67 -8.38
CA THR A 2 -10.82 -6.48 -8.02
C THR A 2 -10.01 -5.58 -7.09
N LYS A 3 -10.42 -4.32 -6.94
CA LYS A 3 -9.84 -3.39 -5.96
C LYS A 3 -9.81 -3.99 -4.55
N ASN A 4 -10.93 -4.61 -4.15
CA ASN A 4 -11.08 -5.19 -2.82
C ASN A 4 -10.16 -6.38 -2.58
N GLU A 5 -10.00 -7.26 -3.57
CA GLU A 5 -9.05 -8.37 -3.49
C GLU A 5 -7.61 -7.86 -3.32
N ILE A 6 -7.22 -6.81 -4.05
CA ILE A 6 -5.89 -6.20 -3.91
C ILE A 6 -5.70 -5.63 -2.50
N TYR A 7 -6.67 -4.87 -1.99
CA TYR A 7 -6.58 -4.32 -0.63
C TYR A 7 -6.55 -5.41 0.45
N ILE A 8 -7.31 -6.49 0.29
CA ILE A 8 -7.30 -7.63 1.19
C ILE A 8 -5.92 -8.28 1.18
N ASP A 9 -5.33 -8.52 0.01
CA ASP A 9 -4.00 -9.13 -0.11
C ASP A 9 -2.90 -8.26 0.52
N MET A 10 -2.94 -6.94 0.27
CA MET A 10 -2.01 -6.00 0.90
C MET A 10 -2.08 -6.09 2.43
N MET A 11 -3.29 -6.10 3.01
CA MET A 11 -3.46 -6.27 4.46
C MET A 11 -3.05 -7.66 4.94
N TYR A 12 -3.38 -8.70 4.18
CA TYR A 12 -3.09 -10.09 4.50
C TYR A 12 -1.60 -10.34 4.67
N TRP A 13 -0.75 -9.71 3.85
CA TRP A 13 0.70 -9.84 3.96
C TRP A 13 1.33 -8.90 4.99
N VAL A 14 0.85 -7.65 5.05
CA VAL A 14 1.41 -6.64 5.97
C VAL A 14 1.12 -6.99 7.44
N LEU A 15 -0.09 -7.44 7.77
CA LEU A 15 -0.46 -7.67 9.18
C LEU A 15 0.39 -8.77 9.87
N PRO A 16 0.63 -9.95 9.25
CA PRO A 16 1.55 -10.94 9.79
C PRO A 16 3.00 -10.47 9.86
N GLN A 17 3.47 -9.73 8.86
CA GLN A 17 4.82 -9.17 8.85
C GLN A 17 5.03 -8.18 10.01
N LEU A 18 4.07 -7.29 10.22
CA LEU A 18 4.04 -6.38 11.36
C LEU A 18 4.07 -7.16 12.69
N ARG A 19 3.23 -8.19 12.84
CA ARG A 19 3.24 -9.04 14.04
C ARG A 19 4.62 -9.69 14.26
N ASN A 20 5.26 -10.20 13.21
CA ASN A 20 6.59 -10.80 13.27
C ASN A 20 7.63 -9.79 13.74
N ILE A 21 7.63 -8.57 13.21
CA ILE A 21 8.58 -7.54 13.65
C ILE A 21 8.32 -7.15 15.10
N GLN A 22 7.04 -7.01 15.50
CA GLN A 22 6.67 -6.62 16.86
C GLN A 22 6.98 -7.67 17.93
N SER A 23 7.15 -8.94 17.56
CA SER A 23 7.60 -9.99 18.49
C SER A 23 9.12 -9.98 18.75
N ARG A 24 9.89 -9.16 18.02
CA ARG A 24 11.34 -9.05 18.17
C ARG A 24 11.74 -8.16 19.37
N GLY A 25 13.00 -8.26 19.77
CA GLY A 25 13.57 -7.43 20.83
C GLY A 25 13.55 -5.93 20.49
N MET A 26 13.62 -5.08 21.53
CA MET A 26 13.47 -3.61 21.42
C MET A 26 14.41 -2.97 20.38
N ILE A 27 15.66 -3.39 20.33
CA ILE A 27 16.66 -2.86 19.38
C ILE A 27 16.28 -3.17 17.93
N ALA A 28 15.81 -4.39 17.66
CA ALA A 28 15.39 -4.80 16.32
C ALA A 28 14.17 -3.99 15.87
N LYS A 29 13.20 -3.75 16.76
CA LYS A 29 12.03 -2.92 16.49
C LYS A 29 12.39 -1.47 16.20
N ALA A 30 13.29 -0.88 16.98
CA ALA A 30 13.72 0.51 16.80
C ALA A 30 14.48 0.73 15.47
N LYS A 31 15.14 -0.31 14.95
CA LYS A 31 15.84 -0.26 13.65
C LYS A 31 14.93 -0.55 12.47
N ASP A 32 13.77 -1.16 12.69
CA ASP A 32 12.84 -1.53 11.61
C ASP A 32 12.08 -0.30 11.11
N LYS A 33 12.31 0.05 9.84
CA LYS A 33 11.57 1.13 9.16
C LYS A 33 10.39 0.62 8.33
N SER A 34 10.32 -0.69 8.05
CA SER A 34 9.26 -1.28 7.23
C SER A 34 7.89 -1.11 7.87
N CYS A 35 7.78 -1.35 9.18
CA CYS A 35 6.52 -1.24 9.90
C CYS A 35 5.85 0.12 9.72
N TYR A 36 6.63 1.20 9.75
CA TYR A 36 6.11 2.55 9.57
C TYR A 36 5.50 2.71 8.17
N TYR A 37 6.25 2.37 7.11
CA TYR A 37 5.77 2.53 5.74
C TYR A 37 4.59 1.61 5.41
N GLU A 38 4.63 0.36 5.87
CA GLU A 38 3.56 -0.61 5.65
C GLU A 38 2.27 -0.23 6.39
N LEU A 39 2.36 0.23 7.64
CA LEU A 39 1.19 0.74 8.36
C LEU A 39 0.63 2.00 7.72
N GLN A 40 1.49 2.93 7.29
CA GLN A 40 1.05 4.11 6.54
C GLN A 40 0.36 3.73 5.23
N LEU A 41 0.81 2.66 4.57
CA LEU A 41 0.16 2.13 3.38
C LEU A 41 -1.23 1.54 3.71
N ILE A 42 -1.36 0.70 4.73
CA ILE A 42 -2.60 -0.10 4.89
C ILE A 42 -3.66 0.47 5.86
N HIS A 43 -3.33 1.45 6.71
CA HIS A 43 -4.20 1.82 7.85
C HIS A 43 -5.62 2.28 7.47
N ASN A 44 -5.83 2.77 6.24
CA ASN A 44 -7.14 3.24 5.78
C ASN A 44 -7.88 2.22 4.88
N LEU A 45 -7.23 1.12 4.49
CA LEU A 45 -7.81 0.08 3.63
C LEU A 45 -9.05 -0.61 4.24
N PRO A 46 -9.14 -0.88 5.56
CA PRO A 46 -10.32 -1.51 6.15
C PRO A 46 -11.63 -0.74 5.89
N LYS A 47 -11.58 0.58 5.77
CA LYS A 47 -12.76 1.39 5.42
C LYS A 47 -13.06 1.33 3.92
N LYS A 48 -12.02 1.27 3.08
CA LYS A 48 -12.12 1.33 1.62
C LYS A 48 -12.70 0.07 1.00
N ILE A 49 -12.45 -1.09 1.60
CA ILE A 49 -13.00 -2.38 1.13
C ILE A 49 -14.54 -2.44 1.22
N LEU A 50 -15.18 -1.55 1.99
CA LEU A 50 -16.65 -1.48 2.08
C LEU A 50 -17.28 -0.93 0.79
N ASN A 51 -16.52 -0.19 -0.02
CA ASN A 51 -16.94 0.24 -1.35
C ASN A 51 -16.24 -0.63 -2.40
N GLN A 52 -16.99 -1.24 -3.31
CA GLN A 52 -16.40 -2.08 -4.36
C GLN A 52 -15.78 -1.26 -5.50
N ASN A 53 -16.34 -0.08 -5.79
CA ASN A 53 -15.90 0.76 -6.90
C ASN A 53 -14.76 1.68 -6.48
N ILE A 54 -13.89 2.05 -7.41
CA ILE A 54 -12.90 3.11 -7.17
C ILE A 54 -13.63 4.44 -7.04
N ASP A 55 -13.33 5.15 -5.96
CA ASP A 55 -13.85 6.50 -5.69
C ASP A 55 -12.72 7.50 -5.39
N GLU A 56 -13.09 8.74 -5.07
CA GLU A 56 -12.15 9.82 -4.73
C GLU A 56 -11.25 9.48 -3.52
N SER A 57 -11.75 8.68 -2.57
CA SER A 57 -10.96 8.22 -1.44
C SER A 57 -9.82 7.34 -1.94
N ASP A 58 -10.08 6.42 -2.87
CA ASP A 58 -9.07 5.57 -3.49
C ASP A 58 -8.04 6.38 -4.28
N ILE A 59 -8.47 7.42 -5.01
CA ILE A 59 -7.55 8.35 -5.67
C ILE A 59 -6.64 9.07 -4.67
N SER A 60 -7.20 9.55 -3.55
CA SER A 60 -6.40 10.13 -2.46
C SER A 60 -5.36 9.14 -1.93
N PHE A 61 -5.76 7.88 -1.75
CA PHE A 61 -4.85 6.81 -1.37
C PHE A 61 -3.68 6.63 -2.36
N LEU A 62 -3.98 6.58 -3.66
CA LEU A 62 -2.96 6.44 -4.70
C LEU A 62 -2.02 7.65 -4.76
N ASN A 63 -2.53 8.85 -4.52
CA ASN A 63 -1.74 10.08 -4.55
C ASN A 63 -0.83 10.27 -3.34
N PHE A 64 -1.20 9.76 -2.17
CA PHE A 64 -0.47 10.03 -0.93
C PHE A 64 0.21 8.79 -0.35
N GLN A 65 -0.56 7.78 0.08
CA GLN A 65 -0.03 6.60 0.76
C GLN A 65 0.79 5.74 -0.21
N ALA A 66 0.23 5.42 -1.38
CA ALA A 66 0.90 4.60 -2.38
C ALA A 66 2.18 5.28 -2.91
N LYS A 67 2.11 6.58 -3.19
CA LYS A 67 3.27 7.38 -3.60
C LYS A 67 4.36 7.39 -2.53
N THR A 68 4.00 7.71 -1.29
CA THR A 68 4.95 7.75 -0.17
C THR A 68 5.63 6.40 0.04
N TYR A 69 4.88 5.29 -0.06
CA TYR A 69 5.44 3.96 0.04
C TYR A 69 6.43 3.67 -1.10
N THR A 70 6.03 3.98 -2.35
CA THR A 70 6.84 3.73 -3.54
C THR A 70 8.16 4.52 -3.51
N GLU A 71 8.13 5.79 -3.09
CA GLU A 71 9.29 6.70 -3.08
C GLU A 71 10.20 6.51 -1.87
N LYS A 72 9.65 6.20 -0.69
CA LYS A 72 10.41 6.20 0.57
C LYS A 72 10.73 4.81 1.12
N CYS A 73 10.00 3.78 0.69
CA CYS A 73 10.34 2.39 0.98
C CYS A 73 11.27 1.82 -0.11
N SER A 74 11.73 0.58 0.07
CA SER A 74 12.48 -0.18 -0.93
C SER A 74 12.57 -1.65 -0.51
N SER A 75 13.00 -2.53 -1.42
CA SER A 75 13.31 -3.93 -1.12
C SER A 75 14.41 -4.12 -0.07
N LYS A 76 15.25 -3.10 0.17
CA LYS A 76 16.22 -3.08 1.27
C LYS A 76 15.58 -2.79 2.63
N ILE A 77 14.43 -2.13 2.64
CA ILE A 77 13.71 -1.73 3.86
C ILE A 77 12.65 -2.77 4.21
N SER A 78 11.86 -3.23 3.23
CA SER A 78 10.78 -4.20 3.41
C SER A 78 10.90 -5.33 2.39
N ILE A 79 10.73 -6.56 2.87
CA ILE A 79 10.62 -7.75 2.02
C ILE A 79 9.32 -7.77 1.20
N LEU A 80 8.32 -6.96 1.57
CA LEU A 80 7.03 -6.84 0.89
C LEU A 80 7.01 -5.72 -0.15
N TYR A 81 8.10 -4.98 -0.32
CA TYR A 81 8.14 -3.80 -1.18
C TYR A 81 7.73 -4.13 -2.62
N ASP A 82 8.38 -5.10 -3.24
CA ASP A 82 8.17 -5.41 -4.66
C ASP A 82 6.72 -5.86 -4.93
N GLU A 83 6.15 -6.68 -4.04
CA GLU A 83 4.75 -7.12 -4.16
C GLU A 83 3.76 -5.98 -3.91
N ASN A 84 3.99 -5.15 -2.90
CA ASN A 84 3.14 -3.97 -2.67
C ASN A 84 3.19 -2.97 -3.83
N VAL A 85 4.34 -2.80 -4.48
CA VAL A 85 4.46 -1.95 -5.68
C VAL A 85 3.67 -2.53 -6.86
N LYS A 86 3.68 -3.86 -7.05
CA LYS A 86 2.80 -4.53 -8.03
C LYS A 86 1.33 -4.30 -7.73
N TYR A 87 0.90 -4.46 -6.48
CA TYR A 87 -0.47 -4.17 -6.07
C TYR A 87 -0.86 -2.71 -6.32
N ILE A 88 0.02 -1.76 -6.01
CA ILE A 88 -0.19 -0.35 -6.31
C ILE A 88 -0.38 -0.15 -7.82
N LYS A 89 0.47 -0.74 -8.66
CA LYS A 89 0.31 -0.64 -10.13
C LYS A 89 -1.04 -1.19 -10.61
N MET A 90 -1.45 -2.33 -10.07
CA MET A 90 -2.75 -2.93 -10.41
C MET A 90 -3.91 -1.99 -10.03
N LEU A 91 -3.82 -1.30 -8.88
CA LEU A 91 -4.82 -0.31 -8.50
C LEU A 91 -4.85 0.89 -9.45
N PHE A 92 -3.69 1.37 -9.91
CA PHE A 92 -3.59 2.40 -10.94
C PHE A 92 -4.28 1.98 -12.24
N ASP A 93 -4.09 0.73 -12.67
CA ASP A 93 -4.70 0.21 -13.89
C ASP A 93 -6.22 0.08 -13.80
N LEU A 94 -6.75 -0.13 -12.60
CA LEU A 94 -8.18 -0.19 -12.34
C LEU A 94 -8.86 1.20 -12.30
N VAL A 95 -8.10 2.30 -12.23
CA VAL A 95 -8.69 3.66 -12.13
C VAL A 95 -9.53 3.96 -13.38
N PRO A 96 -10.84 4.25 -13.22
CA PRO A 96 -11.72 4.54 -14.34
C PRO A 96 -11.36 5.89 -14.98
N ASN A 97 -11.61 6.02 -16.28
CA ASN A 97 -11.17 7.18 -17.08
C ASN A 97 -11.65 8.52 -16.50
N GLU A 98 -12.86 8.53 -15.94
CA GLU A 98 -13.49 9.71 -15.35
C GLU A 98 -12.71 10.22 -14.13
N LEU A 99 -11.95 9.36 -13.44
CA LEU A 99 -11.14 9.72 -12.27
C LEU A 99 -9.65 9.87 -12.58
N ARG A 100 -9.17 9.42 -13.75
CA ARG A 100 -7.74 9.45 -14.09
C ARG A 100 -7.12 10.85 -14.01
N HIS A 101 -7.88 11.89 -14.35
CA HIS A 101 -7.41 13.28 -14.29
C HIS A 101 -7.08 13.77 -12.87
N GLN A 102 -7.50 13.05 -11.83
CA GLN A 102 -7.22 13.38 -10.44
C GLN A 102 -5.93 12.74 -9.91
N LEU A 103 -5.31 11.81 -10.67
CA LEU A 103 -4.01 11.25 -10.33
C LEU A 103 -2.92 12.33 -10.51
N ARG A 104 -2.03 12.44 -9.52
CA ARG A 104 -0.97 13.47 -9.46
C ARG A 104 0.41 12.94 -9.87
N TRP A 105 0.46 11.67 -10.29
CA TRP A 105 1.65 10.97 -10.75
C TRP A 105 1.24 9.72 -11.54
N ASP A 106 2.15 9.20 -12.35
CA ASP A 106 1.86 8.10 -13.30
C ASP A 106 1.81 6.71 -12.66
N GLY A 107 2.03 6.63 -11.34
CA GLY A 107 2.18 5.37 -10.61
C GLY A 107 3.61 4.82 -10.67
N PRO A 108 3.83 3.63 -10.09
CA PRO A 108 5.15 2.99 -10.10
C PRO A 108 5.54 2.50 -11.49
N VAL A 109 6.82 2.63 -11.83
CA VAL A 109 7.43 2.02 -13.01
C VAL A 109 8.03 0.68 -12.55
N ILE A 110 7.42 -0.42 -12.98
CA ILE A 110 7.84 -1.81 -12.71
C ILE A 110 8.09 -2.57 -13.99
#